data_AF-A0A7S0EDI8-F1
#
_entry.id   AF-A0A7S0EDI8-F1
#
_cell.length_a   1.000
_cell.length_b   1.000
_cell.length_c   1.000
_cell.angle_alpha   90.00
_cell.angle_beta   90.00
_cell.angle_gamma   90.00
#
_symmetry.space_group_name_H-M   'P 1'
#
loop_
_entity.id
_entity.type
_entity.pdbx_description
1 polymer ?
#
loop_
_entity_poly.entity_id
_entity_poly.type
_entity_poly.pdbx_seq_one_letter_code
_entity_poly.pdbx_strand_id
1 'polypeptide(L)'
;MRSKANLSAGPQIFENAELESFTVVEMETDDPRVETTARDERSKGKDHIPPVRKLKGKSQTSVKKASDLKKALATCSSIVSELMKHEVAGPFCCPVDPEKDEAPAYYSIIETPMDLGTIM
;
A
#
# COMPACT_ATOMS: atom_id res chain seq x y z
N MET A 1 -8.04 -9.16 -60.49
CA MET A 1 -8.95 -8.13 -59.94
C MET A 1 -9.55 -8.63 -58.63
N ARG A 2 -9.78 -7.72 -57.67
CA ARG A 2 -10.51 -7.90 -56.41
C ARG A 2 -9.90 -8.83 -55.34
N SER A 3 -9.17 -8.18 -54.42
CA SER A 3 -8.93 -8.64 -53.05
C SER A 3 -10.24 -8.95 -52.31
N LYS A 4 -10.20 -9.80 -51.28
CA LYS A 4 -11.19 -9.80 -50.20
C LYS A 4 -10.61 -9.02 -49.02
N ALA A 5 -11.37 -8.05 -48.51
CA ALA A 5 -10.97 -7.25 -47.36
C ALA A 5 -11.11 -8.06 -46.07
N ASN A 6 -10.22 -7.80 -45.10
CA ASN A 6 -10.37 -8.30 -43.74
C ASN A 6 -11.47 -7.51 -43.04
N LEU A 7 -12.38 -8.19 -42.35
CA LEU A 7 -13.52 -7.56 -41.69
C LEU A 7 -13.09 -7.06 -40.30
N SER A 8 -13.41 -5.81 -39.99
CA SER A 8 -12.97 -5.15 -38.74
C SER A 8 -13.51 -5.86 -37.50
N ALA A 9 -12.63 -6.22 -36.57
CA ALA A 9 -13.03 -6.49 -35.19
C ALA A 9 -13.47 -5.17 -34.54
N GLY A 10 -14.76 -5.04 -34.25
CA GLY A 10 -15.29 -3.94 -33.44
C GLY A 10 -14.92 -4.11 -31.95
N PRO A 11 -14.94 -3.04 -31.16
CA PRO A 11 -14.73 -3.14 -29.72
C PRO A 11 -15.87 -3.93 -29.07
N GLN A 12 -15.52 -4.86 -28.18
CA GLN A 12 -16.51 -5.53 -27.33
C GLN A 12 -17.00 -4.54 -26.27
N ILE A 13 -18.24 -4.10 -26.44
CA ILE A 13 -18.98 -3.35 -25.42
C ILE A 13 -19.34 -4.29 -24.27
N PHE A 14 -18.66 -4.15 -23.14
CA PHE A 14 -19.08 -4.80 -21.89
C PHE A 14 -20.20 -3.95 -21.27
N GLU A 15 -21.43 -4.28 -21.66
CA GLU A 15 -22.65 -3.74 -21.08
C GLU A 15 -22.83 -4.27 -19.64
N ASN A 16 -23.26 -3.38 -18.75
CA ASN A 16 -24.00 -3.67 -17.51
C ASN A 16 -23.30 -4.57 -16.46
N ALA A 17 -22.46 -3.96 -15.63
CA ALA A 17 -22.29 -4.43 -14.25
C ALA A 17 -23.44 -3.86 -13.40
N GLU A 18 -24.31 -4.72 -12.88
CA GLU A 18 -25.47 -4.32 -12.10
C GLU A 18 -25.05 -3.76 -10.73
N LEU A 19 -25.73 -2.70 -10.29
CA LEU A 19 -25.37 -1.93 -9.11
C LEU A 19 -25.89 -2.65 -7.85
N GLU A 20 -25.31 -3.80 -7.53
CA GLU A 20 -25.67 -4.56 -6.33
C GLU A 20 -25.41 -3.73 -5.07
N SER A 21 -26.45 -3.61 -4.24
CA SER A 21 -26.44 -2.78 -3.04
C SER A 21 -25.43 -3.29 -2.02
N PHE A 22 -24.39 -2.51 -1.75
CA PHE A 22 -23.41 -2.79 -0.70
C PHE A 22 -24.11 -2.87 0.67
N THR A 23 -24.19 -4.07 1.24
CA THR A 23 -24.69 -4.25 2.60
C THR A 23 -23.62 -3.80 3.59
N VAL A 24 -23.93 -2.77 4.37
CA VAL A 24 -23.05 -2.28 5.44
C VAL A 24 -22.98 -3.35 6.52
N VAL A 25 -21.81 -3.98 6.67
CA VAL A 25 -21.50 -4.80 7.83
C VAL A 25 -21.03 -3.87 8.95
N GLU A 26 -21.85 -3.71 9.98
CA GLU A 26 -21.44 -2.97 11.18
C GLU A 26 -20.34 -3.76 11.91
N MET A 27 -19.14 -3.18 12.02
CA MET A 27 -18.08 -3.69 12.88
C MET A 27 -18.26 -3.09 14.28
N GLU A 28 -18.79 -3.87 15.22
CA GLU A 28 -18.79 -3.50 16.64
C GLU A 28 -17.34 -3.35 17.14
N THR A 29 -16.97 -2.16 17.59
CA THR A 29 -15.69 -1.91 18.25
C THR A 29 -15.83 -2.13 19.76
N ASP A 30 -15.55 -3.35 20.22
CA ASP A 30 -15.39 -3.64 21.65
C ASP A 30 -14.12 -2.94 22.17
N ASP A 31 -14.29 -1.94 23.03
CA ASP A 31 -13.23 -1.04 23.51
C ASP A 31 -12.71 -1.50 24.89
N PRO A 32 -11.50 -2.08 24.98
CA PRO A 32 -11.00 -2.67 26.22
C PRO A 32 -10.55 -1.59 27.22
N ARG A 33 -11.49 -1.16 28.07
CA ARG A 33 -11.30 -0.29 29.25
C ARG A 33 -10.10 -0.73 30.11
N VAL A 34 -8.97 -0.02 30.01
CA VAL A 34 -7.83 -0.18 30.93
C VAL A 34 -8.07 0.62 32.21
N GLU A 35 -8.23 -0.09 33.33
CA GLU A 35 -8.48 0.48 34.64
C GLU A 35 -7.18 0.86 35.35
N THR A 36 -6.99 2.14 35.65
CA THR A 36 -5.82 2.65 36.38
C THR A 36 -5.94 2.36 37.88
N THR A 37 -5.07 1.51 38.42
CA THR A 37 -4.82 1.42 39.87
C THR A 37 -3.38 1.82 40.19
N ALA A 38 -3.20 2.56 41.28
CA ALA A 38 -1.93 3.17 41.69
C ALA A 38 -1.57 2.79 43.14
N ARG A 39 -0.30 3.04 43.53
CA ARG A 39 0.38 2.74 44.83
C ARG A 39 0.92 1.31 44.96
N ASP A 40 2.00 0.98 45.70
CA ASP A 40 3.15 1.71 46.32
C ASP A 40 4.25 0.65 46.70
N GLU A 41 5.44 0.89 47.28
CA GLU A 41 6.09 2.09 47.85
C GLU A 41 7.59 2.13 47.45
N ARG A 42 8.16 3.34 47.35
CA ARG A 42 9.52 3.73 47.83
C ARG A 42 10.65 2.68 47.84
N SER A 43 11.58 2.79 46.88
CA SER A 43 12.89 2.14 46.93
C SER A 43 13.98 3.05 47.55
N LYS A 44 14.87 2.47 48.36
CA LYS A 44 15.93 3.19 49.08
C LYS A 44 17.26 2.43 49.02
N GLY A 45 18.20 2.86 48.17
CA GLY A 45 19.63 2.58 48.38
C GLY A 45 20.50 2.15 47.17
N LYS A 46 21.57 2.93 46.98
CA LYS A 46 22.97 2.54 46.69
C LYS A 46 23.34 1.97 45.30
N ASP A 47 23.88 2.86 44.48
CA ASP A 47 25.24 2.80 43.90
C ASP A 47 25.79 1.45 43.39
N HIS A 48 25.58 1.15 42.11
CA HIS A 48 26.69 0.70 41.26
C HIS A 48 26.45 1.00 39.78
N ILE A 49 27.33 1.82 39.17
CA ILE A 49 27.35 2.02 37.72
C ILE A 49 28.18 0.86 37.12
N PRO A 50 27.60 -0.06 36.32
CA PRO A 50 28.39 -1.09 35.66
C PRO A 50 29.35 -0.42 34.66
N PRO A 51 30.60 -0.93 34.51
CA PRO A 51 31.61 -0.27 33.70
C PRO A 51 31.16 -0.17 32.24
N VAL A 52 31.17 1.06 31.71
CA VAL A 52 30.77 1.37 30.33
C VAL A 52 31.65 0.58 29.35
N ARG A 53 31.09 -0.50 28.79
CA ARG A 53 31.75 -1.30 27.76
C ARG A 53 31.86 -0.43 26.51
N LYS A 54 33.04 0.12 26.26
CA LYS A 54 33.35 0.89 25.04
C LYS A 54 33.01 0.04 23.81
N LEU A 55 31.89 0.34 23.16
CA LEU A 55 31.49 -0.33 21.92
C LEU A 55 32.50 0.02 20.83
N LYS A 56 33.32 -0.98 20.47
CA LYS A 56 34.34 -0.88 19.43
C LYS A 56 33.63 -0.65 18.08
N GLY A 57 33.69 0.57 17.56
CA GLY A 57 33.07 0.91 16.29
C GLY A 57 33.55 0.00 15.16
N LYS A 58 32.63 -0.69 14.49
CA LYS A 58 32.89 -1.43 13.25
C LYS A 58 32.27 -0.66 12.08
N SER A 59 33.13 0.04 11.34
CA SER A 59 32.82 0.72 10.08
C SER A 59 32.60 -0.28 8.94
N GLN A 60 31.50 -1.05 8.99
CA GLN A 60 31.08 -1.98 7.94
C GLN A 60 29.54 -2.01 7.81
N THR A 61 28.93 -0.87 7.48
CA THR A 61 27.46 -0.69 7.45
C THR A 61 26.88 -0.40 6.06
N SER A 62 27.67 0.15 5.13
CA SER A 62 27.18 0.60 3.80
C SER A 62 26.76 -0.55 2.87
N VAL A 63 27.57 -1.60 2.74
CA VAL A 63 27.30 -2.72 1.82
C VAL A 63 26.04 -3.50 2.22
N LYS A 64 25.86 -3.75 3.53
CA LYS A 64 24.67 -4.46 4.05
C LYS A 64 23.38 -3.65 3.80
N LYS A 65 23.43 -2.34 4.06
CA LYS A 65 22.29 -1.44 3.83
C LYS A 65 21.80 -1.47 2.37
N ALA A 66 22.70 -1.57 1.39
CA ALA A 66 22.33 -1.71 -0.02
C ALA A 66 21.66 -3.07 -0.31
N SER A 67 22.18 -4.18 0.25
CA SER A 67 21.56 -5.50 0.07
C SER A 67 20.20 -5.63 0.76
N ASP A 68 20.01 -4.98 1.90
CA ASP A 68 18.76 -5.02 2.65
C ASP A 68 17.70 -4.11 2.01
N LEU A 69 18.10 -2.95 1.46
CA LEU A 69 17.23 -2.13 0.61
C LEU A 69 16.77 -2.89 -0.64
N LYS A 70 17.68 -3.61 -1.33
CA LYS A 70 17.33 -4.40 -2.51
C LYS A 70 16.30 -5.50 -2.19
N LYS A 71 16.40 -6.14 -1.02
CA LYS A 71 15.39 -7.10 -0.55
C LYS A 71 14.05 -6.43 -0.28
N ALA A 72 14.06 -5.30 0.45
CA ALA A 72 12.84 -4.56 0.76
C ALA A 72 12.10 -4.12 -0.51
N LEU A 73 12.81 -3.57 -1.51
CA LEU A 73 12.23 -3.22 -2.80
C LEU A 73 11.64 -4.44 -3.52
N ALA A 74 12.33 -5.58 -3.56
CA ALA A 74 11.78 -6.81 -4.14
C ALA A 74 10.51 -7.30 -3.42
N THR A 75 10.45 -7.17 -2.09
CA THR A 75 9.24 -7.44 -1.32
C THR A 75 8.11 -6.46 -1.67
N CYS A 76 8.41 -5.16 -1.80
CA CYS A 76 7.42 -4.16 -2.22
C CYS A 76 6.84 -4.46 -3.61
N SER A 77 7.68 -4.74 -4.62
CA SER A 77 7.22 -5.11 -5.97
C SER A 77 6.34 -6.36 -5.95
N SER A 78 6.67 -7.35 -5.11
CA SER A 78 5.84 -8.56 -4.95
C SER A 78 4.49 -8.27 -4.31
N ILE A 79 4.40 -7.30 -3.39
CA ILE A 79 3.12 -6.89 -2.77
C ILE A 79 2.26 -6.15 -3.79
N VAL A 80 2.83 -5.19 -4.54
CA VAL A 80 2.11 -4.46 -5.61
C VAL A 80 1.61 -5.42 -6.68
N SER A 81 2.45 -6.39 -7.10
CA SER A 81 2.06 -7.46 -8.02
C SER A 81 0.89 -8.32 -7.53
N GLU A 82 0.69 -8.45 -6.22
CA GLU A 82 -0.43 -9.20 -5.65
C GLU A 82 -1.69 -8.35 -5.58
N LEU A 83 -1.56 -7.07 -5.19
CA LEU A 83 -2.67 -6.11 -5.19
C LEU A 83 -3.30 -5.97 -6.58
N MET A 84 -2.50 -5.93 -7.65
CA MET A 84 -2.97 -5.83 -9.03
C MET A 84 -3.78 -7.04 -9.54
N LYS A 85 -3.75 -8.18 -8.83
CA LYS A 85 -4.54 -9.38 -9.18
C LYS A 85 -5.92 -9.40 -8.53
N HIS A 86 -6.17 -8.52 -7.56
CA HIS A 86 -7.42 -8.49 -6.84
C HIS A 86 -8.58 -8.08 -7.76
N GLU A 87 -9.77 -8.64 -7.57
CA GLU A 87 -10.90 -8.48 -8.50
C GLU A 87 -11.29 -7.00 -8.73
N VAL A 88 -11.22 -6.18 -7.67
CA VAL A 88 -11.47 -4.73 -7.72
C VAL A 88 -10.23 -3.85 -7.98
N ALA A 89 -9.10 -4.44 -8.40
CA ALA A 89 -7.86 -3.68 -8.62
C ALA A 89 -7.89 -2.77 -9.86
N GLY A 90 -8.79 -3.04 -10.82
CA GLY A 90 -8.85 -2.38 -12.13
C GLY A 90 -8.64 -0.85 -12.12
N PRO A 91 -9.42 -0.07 -11.34
CA PRO A 91 -9.29 1.40 -11.25
C PRO A 91 -7.95 1.92 -10.74
N PHE A 92 -7.12 1.05 -10.16
CA PHE A 92 -5.80 1.40 -9.61
C PHE A 92 -4.64 0.86 -10.45
N CYS A 93 -4.90 0.09 -11.52
CA CYS A 93 -3.85 -0.53 -12.34
C CYS A 93 -3.28 0.38 -13.44
N CYS A 94 -3.93 1.52 -13.71
CA CYS A 94 -3.56 2.52 -14.72
C CYS A 94 -3.74 3.94 -14.16
N PRO A 95 -3.06 4.97 -14.71
CA PRO A 95 -3.36 6.36 -14.41
C PRO A 95 -4.81 6.72 -14.75
N VAL A 96 -5.46 7.52 -13.90
CA VAL A 96 -6.83 8.01 -14.14
C VAL A 96 -6.89 8.91 -15.36
N ASP A 97 -7.87 8.69 -16.21
CA ASP A 97 -8.23 9.50 -17.36
C ASP A 97 -9.51 10.31 -17.03
N PRO A 98 -9.42 11.63 -16.81
CA PRO A 98 -10.56 12.45 -16.37
C PRO A 98 -11.77 12.43 -17.32
N GLU A 99 -11.58 12.11 -18.60
CA GLU A 99 -12.67 12.04 -19.57
C GLU A 99 -13.25 10.62 -19.66
N LYS A 100 -12.41 9.57 -19.71
CA LYS A 100 -12.88 8.18 -19.82
C LYS A 100 -13.44 7.62 -18.52
N ASP A 101 -12.88 8.04 -17.38
CA ASP A 101 -13.29 7.57 -16.05
C ASP A 101 -14.36 8.48 -15.42
N GLU A 102 -14.98 9.35 -16.23
CA GLU A 102 -16.05 10.29 -15.85
C GLU A 102 -15.70 11.21 -14.66
N ALA A 103 -14.41 11.53 -14.51
CA ALA A 103 -13.84 12.29 -13.39
C ALA A 103 -13.28 13.67 -13.83
N PRO A 104 -14.08 14.58 -14.44
CA PRO A 104 -13.57 15.80 -15.08
C PRO A 104 -12.90 16.79 -14.10
N ALA A 105 -13.19 16.70 -12.80
CA ALA A 105 -12.57 17.50 -11.75
C ALA A 105 -11.27 16.90 -11.17
N TYR A 106 -10.83 15.73 -11.63
CA TYR A 106 -9.79 14.93 -10.97
C TYR A 106 -8.50 15.72 -10.66
N TYR A 107 -7.87 16.34 -11.67
CA TYR A 107 -6.65 17.13 -11.48
C TYR A 107 -6.85 18.48 -10.77
N SER A 108 -8.08 18.88 -10.45
CA SER A 108 -8.34 20.03 -9.57
C SER A 108 -8.40 19.67 -8.08
N ILE A 109 -8.43 18.36 -7.77
CA ILE A 109 -8.53 17.81 -6.41
C ILE A 109 -7.28 16.98 -6.07
N ILE A 110 -6.77 16.19 -7.03
CA ILE A 110 -5.63 15.29 -6.87
C ILE A 110 -4.38 15.94 -7.49
N GLU A 111 -3.60 16.62 -6.65
CA GLU A 111 -2.40 17.36 -7.06
C GLU A 111 -1.23 16.46 -7.51
N THR A 112 -1.17 15.22 -7.00
CA THR A 112 -0.10 14.25 -7.31
C THR A 112 -0.75 12.90 -7.62
N PRO A 113 -1.16 12.66 -8.88
CA PRO A 113 -1.77 11.40 -9.30
C PRO A 113 -0.76 10.24 -9.26
N MET A 114 -1.24 9.05 -8.96
CA MET A 114 -0.43 7.82 -8.89
C MET A 114 -1.33 6.58 -9.04
N ASP A 115 -0.78 5.52 -9.61
CA ASP A 115 -1.42 4.22 -9.82
C ASP A 115 -0.40 3.07 -9.63
N LEU A 116 -0.89 1.84 -9.49
CA LEU A 116 -0.06 0.65 -9.28
C LEU A 116 0.80 0.28 -10.49
N GLY A 117 0.36 0.62 -11.71
CA GLY A 117 1.13 0.43 -12.94
C GLY A 117 2.34 1.35 -13.03
N THR A 118 2.22 2.60 -12.57
CA THR A 118 3.33 3.56 -12.45
C THR A 118 4.33 3.21 -11.34
N ILE A 119 3.93 2.41 -10.34
CA ILE A 119 4.78 1.99 -9.21
C ILE A 119 5.68 0.78 -9.54
N MET A 120 5.35 -0.01 -10.57
CA MET A 120 5.96 -1.31 -10.91
C MET A 120 7.25 -1.24 -11.74
#